data_AF-A0A7S2QUE5-F1
#
_entry.id   AF-A0A7S2QUE5-F1
#
_cell.length_a   1.000
_cell.length_b   1.000
_cell.length_c   1.000
_cell.angle_alpha   90.00
_cell.angle_beta   90.00
_cell.angle_gamma   90.00
#
_symmetry.space_group_name_H-M   'P 1'
#
loop_
_entity.id
_entity.type
_entity.pdbx_description
1 polymer ?
#
loop_
_entity_poly.entity_id
_entity_poly.type
_entity_poly.pdbx_seq_one_letter_code
_entity_poly.pdbx_strand_id
1 'polypeptide(L)'
;FSTVPEFNLVSGFSNVRVPQIQSFSDDPNVDGRTDFFNLTVTVPILDNEKIYGISALIFYDVELKNRMKLKMTAMTQISHSSALPGSKLSVFGDVRFKQLYPLSLKGSRADYTSELLDGSSITSIEDTYFSDIIAQSFARNESLMITDAMSHWRPGREVQFTLDARLRIPKSEIRYQNYLCAA
;
A
#
# COMPACT_ATOMS: atom_id res chain seq x y z
N PHE A 1 -12.44 -7.45 -1.57
CA PHE A 1 -11.64 -8.25 -2.51
C PHE A 1 -10.17 -8.04 -2.19
N SER A 2 -9.39 -9.10 -2.26
CA SER A 2 -7.94 -9.11 -2.07
C SER A 2 -7.26 -9.88 -3.21
N THR A 3 -6.00 -9.57 -3.50
CA THR A 3 -5.16 -10.42 -4.35
C THR A 3 -4.62 -11.64 -3.61
N VAL A 4 -4.78 -11.71 -2.28
CA VAL A 4 -4.54 -12.91 -1.46
C VAL A 4 -5.80 -13.78 -1.47
N PRO A 5 -5.78 -14.98 -2.09
CA PRO A 5 -6.97 -15.81 -2.26
C PRO A 5 -7.65 -16.17 -0.94
N GLU A 6 -6.89 -16.49 0.10
CA GLU A 6 -7.38 -16.96 1.40
C GLU A 6 -8.23 -15.89 2.09
N PHE A 7 -7.89 -14.61 1.94
CA PHE A 7 -8.73 -13.51 2.43
C PHE A 7 -10.10 -13.51 1.73
N ASN A 8 -10.15 -13.73 0.41
CA ASN A 8 -11.44 -13.79 -0.29
C ASN A 8 -12.31 -14.97 0.18
N LEU A 9 -11.69 -16.09 0.60
CA LEU A 9 -12.40 -17.25 1.15
C LEU A 9 -13.07 -16.91 2.48
N VAL A 10 -12.32 -16.37 3.44
CA VAL A 10 -12.86 -16.04 4.78
C VAL A 10 -13.85 -14.88 4.76
N SER A 11 -13.77 -13.99 3.76
CA SER A 11 -14.74 -12.90 3.56
C SER A 11 -16.12 -13.36 3.09
N GLY A 12 -16.22 -14.61 2.63
CA GLY A 12 -17.42 -15.18 2.02
C GLY A 12 -17.65 -14.69 0.58
N PHE A 13 -17.75 -15.62 -0.36
CA PHE A 13 -17.88 -15.32 -1.79
C PHE A 13 -19.07 -14.42 -2.15
N SER A 14 -20.15 -14.43 -1.37
CA SER A 14 -21.34 -13.58 -1.61
C SER A 14 -21.07 -12.09 -1.40
N ASN A 15 -20.04 -11.73 -0.63
CA ASN A 15 -19.71 -10.36 -0.27
C ASN A 15 -18.52 -9.82 -1.08
N VAL A 16 -17.94 -10.65 -1.95
CA VAL A 16 -16.74 -10.33 -2.72
C VAL A 16 -17.09 -10.24 -4.20
N ARG A 17 -16.90 -9.07 -4.79
CA ARG A 17 -16.91 -8.89 -6.23
C ARG A 17 -15.49 -8.92 -6.76
N VAL A 18 -15.29 -9.54 -7.92
CA VAL A 18 -13.99 -9.55 -8.60
C VAL A 18 -13.83 -8.22 -9.35
N PRO A 19 -12.86 -7.38 -8.99
CA PRO A 19 -12.57 -6.15 -9.72
C PRO A 19 -11.67 -6.41 -10.92
N GLN A 20 -11.61 -5.43 -11.82
CA GLN A 20 -10.48 -5.28 -12.74
C GLN A 20 -9.38 -4.47 -12.05
N ILE A 21 -8.17 -5.01 -12.01
CA ILE A 21 -7.00 -4.36 -11.40
C ILE A 21 -5.96 -4.13 -12.49
N GLN A 22 -5.45 -2.90 -12.57
CA GLN A 22 -4.32 -2.53 -13.41
C GLN A 22 -3.30 -1.81 -12.55
N SER A 23 -2.05 -2.25 -12.58
CA SER A 23 -0.96 -1.60 -11.87
C SER A 23 0.29 -1.57 -12.72
N PHE A 24 1.01 -0.45 -12.71
CA PHE A 24 2.28 -0.30 -13.40
C PHE A 24 3.14 0.77 -12.73
N SER A 25 4.43 0.68 -13.00
CA SER A 25 5.45 1.60 -12.46
C SER A 25 6.07 2.39 -13.60
N ASP A 26 6.27 3.69 -13.42
CA ASP A 26 6.96 4.55 -14.37
C ASP A 26 8.34 4.97 -13.84
N ASP A 27 9.28 5.08 -14.78
CA ASP A 27 10.61 5.66 -14.60
C ASP A 27 10.87 6.66 -15.76
N PRO A 28 10.26 7.86 -15.71
CA PRO A 28 10.39 8.86 -16.75
C PRO A 28 11.80 9.45 -16.86
N ASN A 29 12.62 9.35 -15.81
CA ASN A 29 13.99 9.86 -15.82
C ASN A 29 15.01 8.80 -16.29
N VAL A 30 14.58 7.54 -16.40
CA VAL A 30 15.33 6.39 -16.92
C VAL A 30 16.60 6.09 -16.09
N ASP A 31 16.56 6.33 -14.77
CA ASP A 31 17.67 6.03 -13.85
C ASP A 31 17.62 4.60 -13.27
N GLY A 32 16.64 3.80 -13.70
CA GLY A 32 16.42 2.43 -13.28
C GLY A 32 15.69 2.32 -11.94
N ARG A 33 15.10 3.41 -11.43
CA ARG A 33 14.32 3.45 -10.20
C ARG A 33 12.88 3.84 -10.49
N THR A 34 11.96 3.25 -9.74
CA THR A 34 10.55 3.62 -9.86
C THR A 34 10.33 5.03 -9.30
N ASP A 35 9.83 5.93 -10.14
CA ASP A 35 9.43 7.29 -9.76
C ASP A 35 7.93 7.40 -9.51
N PHE A 36 7.12 6.58 -10.18
CA PHE A 36 5.67 6.54 -9.98
C PHE A 36 5.15 5.12 -9.92
N PHE A 37 4.18 4.90 -9.05
CA PHE A 37 3.34 3.73 -8.98
C PHE A 37 1.90 4.13 -9.31
N ASN A 38 1.33 3.51 -10.33
CA ASN A 38 -0.03 3.76 -10.79
C ASN A 38 -0.89 2.53 -10.51
N LEU A 39 -2.07 2.75 -9.95
CA LEU A 39 -3.04 1.70 -9.62
C LEU A 39 -4.45 2.14 -9.99
N THR A 40 -5.09 1.35 -10.85
CA THR A 40 -6.51 1.49 -11.17
C THR A 40 -7.24 0.22 -10.73
N VAL A 41 -8.28 0.38 -9.91
CA VAL A 41 -9.17 -0.71 -9.49
C VAL A 41 -10.59 -0.34 -9.86
N THR A 42 -11.23 -1.18 -10.67
CA THR A 42 -12.61 -0.98 -11.12
C THR A 42 -13.48 -2.11 -10.59
N VAL A 43 -14.44 -1.78 -9.75
CA VAL A 43 -15.36 -2.72 -9.11
C VAL A 43 -16.74 -2.58 -9.75
N PRO A 44 -17.36 -3.65 -10.28
CA PRO A 44 -18.73 -3.58 -10.77
C PRO A 44 -19.70 -3.32 -9.61
N ILE A 45 -20.69 -2.44 -9.79
CA ILE A 45 -21.71 -2.12 -8.80
C ILE A 45 -23.11 -2.46 -9.34
N LEU A 46 -24.00 -2.92 -8.47
CA LEU A 46 -25.40 -3.16 -8.86
C LEU A 46 -26.15 -1.83 -8.99
N ASP A 47 -27.23 -1.83 -9.76
CA ASP A 47 -28.01 -0.63 -10.05
C ASP A 47 -28.40 0.17 -8.79
N ASN A 48 -28.73 -0.49 -7.69
CA ASN A 48 -29.17 0.16 -6.44
C ASN A 48 -28.10 0.25 -5.36
N GLU A 49 -26.87 -0.16 -5.67
CA GLU A 49 -25.73 -0.12 -4.75
C GLU A 49 -25.14 1.30 -4.75
N LYS A 50 -24.82 1.80 -3.55
CA LYS A 50 -24.26 3.14 -3.35
C LYS A 50 -22.96 3.00 -2.58
N ILE A 51 -21.88 3.54 -3.14
CA ILE A 51 -20.57 3.54 -2.49
C ILE A 51 -20.37 4.87 -1.77
N TYR A 52 -20.16 4.82 -0.47
CA TYR A 52 -19.91 6.00 0.39
C TYR A 52 -18.46 6.10 0.84
N GLY A 53 -17.67 5.06 0.63
CA GLY A 53 -16.29 5.06 1.04
C GLY A 53 -15.54 3.86 0.50
N ILE A 54 -14.23 3.94 0.64
CA ILE A 54 -13.29 2.92 0.24
C ILE A 54 -12.16 2.87 1.26
N SER A 55 -11.66 1.66 1.51
CA SER A 55 -10.38 1.43 2.16
C SER A 55 -9.62 0.39 1.35
N ALA A 56 -8.34 0.67 1.07
CA ALA A 56 -7.44 -0.20 0.35
C ALA A 56 -6.07 -0.22 1.03
N LEU A 57 -5.48 -1.40 1.12
CA LEU A 57 -4.09 -1.60 1.47
C LEU A 57 -3.32 -1.97 0.21
N ILE A 58 -2.18 -1.34 0.00
CA ILE A 58 -1.26 -1.63 -1.11
C ILE A 58 0.02 -2.14 -0.48
N PHE A 59 0.48 -3.32 -0.90
CA PHE A 59 1.71 -3.94 -0.41
C PHE A 59 2.85 -3.70 -1.42
N TYR A 60 4.06 -3.52 -0.90
CA TYR A 60 5.26 -3.21 -1.67
C TYR A 60 6.42 -4.09 -1.23
N ASP A 61 7.18 -4.58 -2.19
CA ASP A 61 8.52 -5.12 -1.95
C ASP A 61 9.54 -4.00 -2.15
N VAL A 62 10.24 -3.65 -1.07
CA VAL A 62 11.19 -2.54 -1.04
C VAL A 62 12.59 -3.08 -0.93
N GLU A 63 13.46 -2.63 -1.84
CA GLU A 63 14.88 -2.96 -1.84
C GLU A 63 15.75 -1.71 -1.89
N LEU A 64 16.70 -1.60 -0.95
CA LEU A 64 17.81 -0.66 -1.04
C LEU A 64 19.07 -1.42 -1.43
N LYS A 65 19.75 -0.97 -2.49
CA LYS A 65 20.92 -1.67 -3.05
C LYS A 65 22.28 -0.99 -2.84
N ASN A 66 22.30 0.31 -2.52
CA ASN A 66 23.53 1.10 -2.65
C ASN A 66 24.45 1.01 -1.43
N ARG A 67 24.07 1.56 -0.28
CA ARG A 67 24.95 1.65 0.90
C ARG A 67 24.81 0.48 1.87
N MET A 68 23.65 -0.15 1.89
CA MET A 68 23.39 -1.39 2.58
C MET A 68 22.37 -2.19 1.77
N LYS A 69 22.31 -3.51 2.00
CA LYS A 69 21.25 -4.35 1.44
C LYS A 69 20.09 -4.37 2.43
N LEU A 70 19.01 -3.66 2.12
CA LEU A 70 17.74 -3.78 2.84
C LEU A 70 16.75 -4.48 1.91
N LYS A 71 16.07 -5.50 2.41
CA LYS A 71 14.86 -6.06 1.80
C LYS A 71 13.76 -6.06 2.83
N MET A 72 12.59 -5.55 2.46
CA MET A 72 11.42 -5.56 3.32
C MET A 72 10.14 -5.56 2.51
N THR A 73 9.10 -6.14 3.07
CA THR A 73 7.72 -5.89 2.65
C THR A 73 7.21 -4.67 3.42
N ALA A 74 6.48 -3.80 2.75
CA ALA A 74 5.83 -2.64 3.35
C ALA A 74 4.40 -2.52 2.84
N MET A 75 3.62 -1.63 3.46
CA MET A 75 2.28 -1.28 2.96
C MET A 75 2.05 0.22 3.01
N THR A 76 1.12 0.69 2.18
CA THR A 76 0.46 1.99 2.33
C THR A 76 -1.06 1.81 2.32
N GLN A 77 -1.77 2.79 2.88
CA GLN A 77 -3.23 2.76 2.97
C GLN A 77 -3.83 3.93 2.18
N ILE A 78 -4.89 3.64 1.45
CA ILE A 78 -5.82 4.64 0.93
C ILE A 78 -7.15 4.43 1.66
N SER A 79 -7.64 5.46 2.34
CA SER A 79 -8.98 5.44 2.95
C SER A 79 -9.67 6.78 2.72
N HIS A 80 -10.93 6.73 2.29
CA HIS A 80 -11.74 7.90 2.04
C HIS A 80 -13.20 7.58 2.27
N SER A 81 -13.94 8.53 2.84
CA SER A 81 -15.39 8.44 2.98
C SER A 81 -16.05 9.76 2.61
N SER A 82 -17.30 9.70 2.17
CA SER A 82 -18.09 10.84 1.74
C SER A 82 -19.54 10.64 2.13
N ALA A 83 -20.22 11.73 2.45
CA ALA A 83 -21.67 11.72 2.67
C ALA A 83 -22.46 11.52 1.36
N LEU A 84 -21.82 11.71 0.20
CA LEU A 84 -22.44 11.57 -1.11
C LEU A 84 -22.00 10.26 -1.79
N PRO A 85 -22.95 9.49 -2.38
CA PRO A 85 -22.60 8.34 -3.21
C PRO A 85 -21.65 8.72 -4.33
N GLY A 86 -20.57 7.95 -4.49
CA GLY A 86 -19.54 8.22 -5.49
C GLY A 86 -19.37 7.10 -6.50
N SER A 87 -18.82 7.50 -7.65
CA SER A 87 -18.43 6.59 -8.73
C SER A 87 -16.93 6.47 -8.92
N LYS A 88 -16.15 7.43 -8.38
CA LYS A 88 -14.69 7.41 -8.50
C LYS A 88 -14.01 8.08 -7.31
N LEU A 89 -12.90 7.51 -6.88
CA LEU A 89 -11.89 8.19 -6.07
C LEU A 89 -10.60 8.31 -6.87
N SER A 90 -10.12 9.54 -7.06
CA SER A 90 -8.77 9.80 -7.56
C SER A 90 -7.85 10.18 -6.41
N VAL A 91 -6.67 9.57 -6.34
CA VAL A 91 -5.66 9.83 -5.29
C VAL A 91 -4.33 10.16 -5.93
N PHE A 92 -3.75 11.29 -5.55
CA PHE A 92 -2.39 11.69 -5.92
C PHE A 92 -1.59 11.90 -4.64
N GLY A 93 -0.38 11.37 -4.53
CA GLY A 93 0.42 11.55 -3.31
C GLY A 93 1.83 11.01 -3.43
N ASP A 94 2.61 11.18 -2.36
CA ASP A 94 4.00 10.72 -2.28
C ASP A 94 4.10 9.47 -1.40
N VAL A 95 4.65 8.37 -1.92
CA VAL A 95 5.02 7.20 -1.12
C VAL A 95 6.41 7.43 -0.55
N ARG A 96 6.49 7.72 0.75
CA ARG A 96 7.74 8.05 1.44
C ARG A 96 8.21 6.93 2.34
N PHE A 97 9.52 6.71 2.35
CA PHE A 97 10.19 5.85 3.31
C PHE A 97 10.25 6.54 4.67
N LYS A 98 9.66 5.91 5.68
CA LYS A 98 9.73 6.34 7.07
C LYS A 98 10.73 5.48 7.82
N GLN A 99 11.62 6.14 8.56
CA GLN A 99 12.65 5.50 9.36
C GLN A 99 12.70 6.14 10.75
N LEU A 100 12.39 5.37 11.80
CA LEU A 100 12.45 5.87 13.18
C LEU A 100 13.89 6.00 13.69
N TYR A 101 14.68 4.94 13.53
CA TYR A 101 16.07 4.82 13.94
C TYR A 101 16.99 4.58 12.73
N PRO A 102 18.22 5.13 12.73
CA PRO A 102 19.15 4.94 11.64
C PRO A 102 19.48 3.46 11.39
N LEU A 103 19.68 3.11 10.12
CA LEU A 103 20.07 1.77 9.70
C LEU A 103 21.54 1.50 10.02
N SER A 104 21.90 0.27 10.39
CA SER A 104 23.32 -0.10 10.52
C SER A 104 24.03 0.00 9.16
N LEU A 105 25.22 0.62 9.13
CA LEU A 105 26.04 0.73 7.92
C LEU A 105 26.63 -0.62 7.46
N LYS A 106 26.68 -1.61 8.35
CA LYS A 106 27.27 -2.93 8.08
C LYS A 106 26.19 -4.00 7.98
N GLY A 107 26.29 -4.81 6.93
CA GLY A 107 25.51 -6.03 6.76
C GLY A 107 24.28 -5.90 5.86
N SER A 108 23.46 -6.95 5.88
CA SER A 108 22.14 -7.01 5.26
C SER A 108 21.07 -6.93 6.34
N ARG A 109 20.01 -6.16 6.09
CA ARG A 109 18.83 -6.11 6.94
C ARG A 109 17.66 -6.84 6.28
N ALA A 110 17.06 -7.76 7.03
CA ALA A 110 15.97 -8.61 6.56
C ALA A 110 14.85 -8.78 7.63
N ASP A 111 14.80 -7.90 8.62
CA ASP A 111 13.87 -8.01 9.77
C ASP A 111 12.39 -7.99 9.35
N TYR A 112 12.08 -7.46 8.17
CA TYR A 112 10.72 -7.19 7.68
C TYR A 112 10.43 -7.86 6.34
N THR A 113 11.09 -8.98 6.04
CA THR A 113 10.85 -9.74 4.79
C THR A 113 9.63 -10.65 4.85
N SER A 114 9.02 -10.83 6.03
CA SER A 114 7.74 -11.53 6.12
C SER A 114 6.61 -10.64 5.60
N GLU A 115 5.69 -11.29 4.89
CA GLU A 115 4.48 -10.66 4.40
C GLU A 115 3.67 -10.10 5.57
N LEU A 116 3.11 -8.90 5.38
CA LEU A 116 2.22 -8.27 6.36
C LEU A 116 0.82 -8.90 6.36
N LEU A 117 0.48 -9.60 5.28
CA LEU A 117 -0.75 -10.37 5.12
C LEU A 117 -0.38 -11.68 4.43
N ASP A 118 -0.02 -12.68 5.23
CA ASP A 118 0.35 -14.02 4.76
C ASP A 118 -0.91 -14.89 4.63
N GLY A 119 -1.19 -15.32 3.40
CA GLY A 119 -2.36 -16.16 3.08
C GLY A 119 -2.40 -17.46 3.88
N SER A 120 -1.26 -18.07 4.16
CA SER A 120 -1.20 -19.34 4.90
C SER A 120 -1.57 -19.22 6.37
N SER A 121 -1.49 -18.00 6.92
CA SER A 121 -1.86 -17.68 8.29
C SER A 121 -3.32 -17.26 8.44
N ILE A 122 -4.06 -17.07 7.34
CA ILE A 122 -5.47 -16.64 7.37
C ILE A 122 -6.38 -17.84 7.61
N THR A 123 -6.98 -17.88 8.80
CA THR A 123 -7.94 -18.94 9.19
C THR A 123 -9.34 -18.39 9.47
N SER A 124 -9.43 -17.08 9.76
CA SER A 124 -10.64 -16.36 10.14
C SER A 124 -10.66 -14.96 9.52
N ILE A 125 -11.81 -14.27 9.62
CA ILE A 125 -11.92 -12.90 9.09
C ILE A 125 -11.13 -11.90 9.96
N GLU A 126 -11.00 -12.19 11.25
CA GLU A 126 -10.25 -11.41 12.23
C GLU A 126 -8.78 -11.29 11.84
N ASP A 127 -8.19 -12.35 11.24
CA ASP A 127 -6.81 -12.36 10.75
C ASP A 127 -6.55 -11.33 9.62
N THR A 128 -7.60 -10.74 9.06
CA THR A 128 -7.55 -9.83 7.91
C THR A 128 -7.95 -8.40 8.24
N TYR A 129 -8.17 -8.08 9.52
CA TYR A 129 -8.54 -6.74 9.93
C TYR A 129 -7.45 -5.71 9.59
N PHE A 130 -7.84 -4.70 8.81
CA PHE A 130 -6.91 -3.66 8.36
C PHE A 130 -6.26 -2.93 9.54
N SER A 131 -6.96 -2.75 10.66
CA SER A 131 -6.41 -2.13 11.87
C SER A 131 -5.15 -2.82 12.35
N ASP A 132 -5.13 -4.15 12.32
CA ASP A 132 -4.04 -4.94 12.88
C ASP A 132 -2.86 -4.96 11.91
N ILE A 133 -3.11 -5.08 10.61
CA ILE A 133 -2.10 -4.99 9.56
C ILE A 133 -1.44 -3.59 9.57
N ILE A 134 -2.24 -2.53 9.68
CA ILE A 134 -1.75 -1.15 9.77
C ILE A 134 -0.94 -0.95 11.05
N ALA A 135 -1.41 -1.44 12.20
CA ALA A 135 -0.70 -1.34 13.46
C ALA A 135 0.65 -2.07 13.42
N GLN A 136 0.70 -3.27 12.83
CA GLN A 136 1.94 -4.01 12.62
C GLN A 136 2.90 -3.24 11.72
N SER A 137 2.44 -2.67 10.60
CA SER A 137 3.28 -1.86 9.72
C SER A 137 3.79 -0.59 10.42
N PHE A 138 2.93 0.08 11.19
CA PHE A 138 3.27 1.31 11.90
C PHE A 138 4.31 1.09 13.01
N ALA A 139 4.33 -0.09 13.64
CA ALA A 139 5.28 -0.46 14.68
C ALA A 139 6.70 -0.73 14.15
N ARG A 140 6.87 -0.90 12.83
CA ARG A 140 8.19 -1.17 12.22
C ARG A 140 9.08 0.07 12.24
N ASN A 141 10.39 -0.16 12.37
CA ASN A 141 11.39 0.90 12.26
C ASN A 141 11.39 1.54 10.87
N GLU A 142 11.39 0.69 9.84
CA GLU A 142 11.23 1.04 8.44
C GLU A 142 9.80 0.74 7.97
N SER A 143 9.14 1.75 7.40
CA SER A 143 7.80 1.62 6.82
C SER A 143 7.63 2.54 5.62
N LEU A 144 6.51 2.40 4.90
CA LEU A 144 6.10 3.34 3.87
C LEU A 144 4.84 4.08 4.31
N MET A 145 4.71 5.33 3.90
CA MET A 145 3.50 6.13 4.11
C MET A 145 3.17 6.92 2.86
N ILE A 146 1.88 7.09 2.56
CA ILE A 146 1.44 8.10 1.61
C ILE A 146 1.40 9.44 2.34
N THR A 147 2.17 10.42 1.88
CA THR A 147 2.16 11.80 2.35
C THR A 147 1.66 12.71 1.24
N ASP A 148 1.28 13.94 1.62
CA ASP A 148 0.90 14.99 0.65
C ASP A 148 -0.24 14.54 -0.29
N ALA A 149 -1.15 13.71 0.24
CA ALA A 149 -2.21 13.10 -0.53
C ALA A 149 -3.31 14.11 -0.88
N MET A 150 -3.57 14.26 -2.18
CA MET A 150 -4.74 14.93 -2.72
C MET A 150 -5.74 13.88 -3.21
N SER A 151 -6.87 13.80 -2.49
CA SER A 151 -7.96 12.89 -2.81
C SER A 151 -9.14 13.66 -3.41
N HIS A 152 -9.66 13.19 -4.53
CA HIS A 152 -10.83 13.78 -5.19
C HIS A 152 -11.93 12.73 -5.36
N TRP A 153 -13.03 12.94 -4.64
CA TRP A 153 -14.23 12.11 -4.73
C TRP A 153 -15.16 12.63 -5.82
N ARG A 154 -15.49 11.76 -6.78
CA ARG A 154 -16.47 12.09 -7.81
C ARG A 154 -17.84 11.53 -7.41
N PRO A 155 -18.81 12.38 -7.06
CA PRO A 155 -20.18 11.93 -6.84
C PRO A 155 -20.77 11.42 -8.16
N GLY A 156 -21.63 10.42 -8.09
CA GLY A 156 -22.31 9.91 -9.27
C GLY A 156 -22.79 8.47 -9.10
N ARG A 157 -23.70 8.08 -9.99
CA ARG A 157 -24.18 6.70 -10.16
C ARG A 157 -23.62 6.19 -11.47
N GLU A 158 -22.80 5.15 -11.39
CA GLU A 158 -22.23 4.46 -12.53
C GLU A 158 -22.55 2.97 -12.38
N VAL A 159 -22.23 2.16 -13.40
CA VAL A 159 -22.28 0.68 -13.29
C VAL A 159 -21.01 0.11 -12.65
N GLN A 160 -20.03 0.97 -12.37
CA GLN A 160 -18.77 0.61 -11.74
C GLN A 160 -18.25 1.72 -10.83
N PHE A 161 -17.55 1.34 -9.77
CA PHE A 161 -16.77 2.25 -8.94
C PHE A 161 -15.29 2.13 -9.30
N THR A 162 -14.59 3.26 -9.44
CA THR A 162 -13.15 3.27 -9.78
C THR A 162 -12.30 3.91 -8.69
N LEU A 163 -11.30 3.21 -8.19
CA LEU A 163 -10.14 3.78 -7.52
C LEU A 163 -9.06 4.04 -8.58
N ASP A 164 -8.53 5.25 -8.63
CA ASP A 164 -7.48 5.68 -9.55
C ASP A 164 -6.40 6.40 -8.73
N ALA A 165 -5.31 5.70 -8.43
CA ALA A 165 -4.23 6.19 -7.60
C ALA A 165 -2.95 6.36 -8.42
N ARG A 166 -2.38 7.56 -8.39
CA ARG A 166 -1.08 7.88 -8.95
C ARG A 166 -0.16 8.36 -7.84
N LEU A 167 0.74 7.49 -7.43
CA LEU A 167 1.62 7.70 -6.29
C LEU A 167 3.05 7.93 -6.76
N ARG A 168 3.61 9.09 -6.43
CA ARG A 168 5.01 9.42 -6.71
C ARG A 168 5.91 8.81 -5.64
N ILE A 169 7.07 8.33 -6.02
CA ILE A 169 8.11 7.84 -5.10
C ILE A 169 9.25 8.86 -5.14
N PRO A 170 9.23 9.88 -4.27
CA PRO A 170 10.29 10.88 -4.24
C PRO A 170 11.59 10.31 -3.68
N LYS A 171 12.69 11.01 -3.95
CA LYS A 171 13.96 10.75 -3.28
C LYS A 171 13.77 10.84 -1.77
N SER A 172 14.15 9.77 -1.07
CA SER A 172 14.05 9.68 0.39
C SER A 172 15.43 9.82 1.02
N GLU A 173 15.50 10.53 2.14
CA GLU A 173 16.69 10.58 2.98
C GLU A 173 16.73 9.34 3.88
N ILE A 174 17.85 8.61 3.82
CA ILE A 174 18.06 7.40 4.61
C ILE A 174 19.23 7.65 5.57
N ARG A 175 18.97 7.53 6.87
CA ARG A 175 19.96 7.75 7.92
C ARG A 175 20.66 6.43 8.24
N TYR A 176 21.98 6.50 8.40
CA TYR A 176 22.81 5.36 8.77
C TYR A 176 23.53 5.63 10.10
N GLN A 177 23.56 4.64 10.98
CA GLN A 177 24.36 4.68 12.19
C GLN A 177 25.79 4.24 11.87
N ASN A 178 26.74 5.13 12.15
CA ASN A 178 28.15 4.81 12.06
C ASN A 178 28.63 4.31 13.42
N TYR A 179 28.81 3.00 13.58
CA TYR A 179 29.55 2.45 14.72
C TYR A 179 31.03 2.69 14.46
N LEU A 180 31.52 3.89 14.76
CA LEU A 180 32.94 4.03 15.07
C LEU A 180 33.16 3.18 16.33
N CYS A 181 33.97 2.13 16.23
CA CYS A 181 34.47 1.45 17.42
C CYS A 181 35.04 2.53 18.34
N ALA A 182 34.58 2.58 19.59
CA ALA A 182 35.31 3.27 20.64
C ALA A 182 36.74 2.73 20.60
N ALA A 183 37.70 3.63 20.34
CA ALA A 183 39.13 3.34 20.36
C ALA A 183 39.60 3.17 21.81
#